data_AF-A0AA86IL77-F1
#
_entry.id   AF-A0AA86IL77-F1
#
_cell.length_a   1.000
_cell.length_b   1.000
_cell.length_c   1.000
_cell.angle_alpha   90.00
_cell.angle_beta   90.00
_cell.angle_gamma   90.00
#
_symmetry.space_group_name_H-M   'P 1'
#
loop_
_entity.id
_entity.type
_entity.pdbx_description
1 polymer ?
#
loop_
_entity_poly.entity_id
_entity_poly.type
_entity_poly.pdbx_seq_one_letter_code
_entity_poly.pdbx_strand_id
1 'polypeptide(L)'
;MAHAASIEIELDGDEEAFTLKSDAPALAEKVLDAIASRQIRVDRRHPRQYFCVLDVTKHPEVFGLTLAADIEQPFGFHGMNLISRTIVLQRDGVRTLFVALNVSALSLVRLLGKKDLVNALSHGLIMRYASGRFEELDVEPPWAEKLPDVDPSITELFDEPLNLGGSPFDLLRNARVTKYKRNRTGGESTW
;
A
#
# COMPACT_ATOMS: atom_id res chain seq x y z
N MET A 1 2.28 27.61 -16.84
CA MET A 1 1.26 27.11 -15.89
C MET A 1 0.77 25.78 -16.42
N ALA A 2 1.10 24.67 -15.75
CA ALA A 2 0.61 23.36 -16.16
C ALA A 2 -0.82 23.20 -15.65
N HIS A 3 -1.79 23.09 -16.56
CA HIS A 3 -3.13 22.65 -16.19
C HIS A 3 -3.01 21.26 -15.56
N ALA A 4 -3.30 21.16 -14.26
CA ALA A 4 -3.47 19.87 -13.61
C ALA A 4 -4.73 19.25 -14.22
N ALA A 5 -4.56 18.23 -15.06
CA ALA A 5 -5.68 17.42 -15.51
C ALA A 5 -6.22 16.66 -14.28
N SER A 6 -7.40 17.06 -13.79
CA SER A 6 -8.17 16.21 -12.88
C SER A 6 -8.77 15.10 -13.74
N ILE A 7 -8.41 13.85 -13.43
CA ILE A 7 -9.08 12.70 -14.00
C ILE A 7 -10.25 12.42 -13.06
N GLU A 8 -11.45 12.84 -13.48
CA GLU A 8 -12.69 12.44 -12.80
C GLU A 8 -13.01 10.98 -13.20
N ILE A 9 -13.20 10.14 -12.19
CA ILE A 9 -13.55 8.73 -12.38
C ILE A 9 -15.08 8.64 -12.42
N GLU A 10 -15.66 8.64 -13.61
CA GLU A 10 -17.08 8.28 -13.77
C GLU A 10 -17.25 6.76 -13.59
N LEU A 11 -18.09 6.39 -12.63
CA LEU A 11 -18.51 5.02 -12.40
C LEU A 11 -19.87 4.79 -13.05
N ASP A 12 -20.05 3.62 -13.65
CA ASP A 12 -21.38 3.10 -13.93
C ASP A 12 -21.99 2.58 -12.62
N GLY A 13 -23.33 2.61 -12.49
CA GLY A 13 -24.02 2.43 -11.19
C GLY A 13 -23.84 1.06 -10.51
N ASP A 14 -23.21 0.10 -11.18
CA ASP A 14 -22.91 -1.25 -10.73
C ASP A 14 -21.40 -1.54 -10.62
N GLU A 15 -20.54 -0.54 -10.77
CA GLU A 15 -19.09 -0.66 -10.71
C GLU A 15 -18.45 0.04 -9.50
N GLU A 16 -17.33 -0.51 -9.05
CA GLU A 16 -16.37 0.14 -8.15
C GLU A 16 -15.03 0.31 -8.88
N ALA A 17 -14.36 1.45 -8.66
CA ALA A 17 -13.03 1.69 -9.19
C ALA A 17 -11.99 1.71 -8.07
N PHE A 18 -10.85 1.08 -8.34
CA PHE A 18 -9.73 0.96 -7.43
C PHE A 18 -8.48 1.59 -8.04
N THR A 19 -7.79 2.39 -7.23
CA THR A 19 -6.52 3.02 -7.59
C THR A 19 -5.50 2.79 -6.49
N LEU A 20 -4.30 2.35 -6.86
CA LEU A 20 -3.18 2.12 -5.94
C LEU A 20 -2.10 3.21 -6.11
N LYS A 21 -1.62 3.77 -4.99
CA LYS A 21 -0.75 4.95 -4.94
C LYS A 21 0.50 4.66 -4.12
N SER A 22 1.67 5.01 -4.65
CA SER A 22 2.93 4.96 -3.89
C SER A 22 3.89 6.04 -4.38
N ASP A 23 4.76 6.51 -3.49
CA ASP A 23 5.89 7.39 -3.78
C ASP A 23 7.16 6.64 -4.22
N ALA A 24 7.21 5.33 -4.02
CA ALA A 24 8.29 4.44 -4.46
C ALA A 24 7.73 3.10 -4.98
N PRO A 25 7.20 3.07 -6.23
CA PRO A 25 6.55 1.89 -6.82
C PRO A 25 7.38 0.60 -6.74
N ALA A 26 8.68 0.66 -7.00
CA ALA A 26 9.55 -0.53 -6.96
C ALA A 26 9.70 -1.12 -5.55
N LEU A 27 9.63 -0.30 -4.50
CA LEU A 27 9.64 -0.78 -3.11
C LEU A 27 8.26 -1.29 -2.68
N ALA A 28 7.19 -0.60 -3.09
CA ALA A 28 5.83 -1.06 -2.86
C ALA A 28 5.57 -2.43 -3.51
N GLU A 29 6.09 -2.67 -4.71
CA GLU A 29 6.06 -4.00 -5.33
C GLU A 29 6.71 -5.07 -4.44
N LYS A 30 7.90 -4.80 -3.87
CA LYS A 30 8.56 -5.72 -2.93
C LYS A 30 7.72 -5.99 -1.67
N VAL A 31 7.02 -4.97 -1.15
CA VAL A 31 6.09 -5.14 -0.02
C VAL A 31 4.93 -6.06 -0.40
N LEU A 32 4.31 -5.84 -1.56
CA LEU A 32 3.23 -6.71 -2.07
C LEU A 32 3.73 -8.15 -2.30
N ASP A 33 4.95 -8.30 -2.79
CA ASP A 33 5.61 -9.59 -2.97
C ASP A 33 5.82 -10.31 -1.63
N ALA A 34 6.29 -9.58 -0.61
CA ALA A 34 6.47 -10.12 0.74
C ALA A 34 5.14 -10.55 1.37
N ILE A 35 4.08 -9.77 1.20
CA ILE A 35 2.73 -10.15 1.68
C ILE A 35 2.24 -11.41 0.95
N ALA A 36 2.31 -11.43 -0.39
CA ALA A 36 1.83 -12.55 -1.20
C ALA A 36 2.60 -13.86 -0.92
N SER A 37 3.90 -13.76 -0.68
CA SER A 37 4.77 -14.89 -0.31
C SER A 37 4.75 -15.21 1.19
N ARG A 38 3.96 -14.48 1.99
CA ARG A 38 3.85 -14.62 3.45
C ARG A 38 5.19 -14.43 4.18
N GLN A 39 6.10 -13.64 3.61
CA GLN A 39 7.36 -13.21 4.20
C GLN A 39 7.18 -11.95 5.06
N ILE A 40 6.07 -11.88 5.80
CA ILE A 40 5.79 -10.82 6.77
C ILE A 40 5.77 -11.43 8.18
N ARG A 41 5.70 -10.55 9.19
CA ARG A 41 5.64 -10.91 10.60
C ARG A 41 4.42 -10.26 11.25
N VAL A 42 3.96 -10.81 12.37
CA VAL A 42 2.84 -10.27 13.15
C VAL A 42 3.31 -9.94 14.56
N ASP A 43 2.86 -8.82 15.12
CA ASP A 43 2.93 -8.61 16.58
C ASP A 43 1.63 -9.11 17.20
N ARG A 44 1.71 -10.14 18.05
CA ARG A 44 0.54 -10.68 18.75
C ARG A 44 0.18 -9.92 20.03
N ARG A 45 1.04 -8.98 20.48
CA ARG A 45 0.76 -8.10 21.63
C ARG A 45 -0.22 -7.00 21.26
N HIS A 46 -0.21 -6.58 19.99
CA HIS A 46 -1.12 -5.60 19.43
C HIS A 46 -1.96 -6.23 18.31
N PRO A 47 -3.29 -6.26 18.42
CA PRO A 47 -4.11 -6.91 17.40
C PRO A 47 -3.89 -6.23 16.05
N ARG A 48 -3.82 -7.05 14.99
CA ARG A 48 -3.85 -6.59 13.59
C ARG A 48 -2.63 -5.76 13.15
N GLN A 49 -1.48 -5.95 13.79
CA GLN A 49 -0.23 -5.25 13.44
C GLN A 49 0.74 -6.20 12.74
N TYR A 50 1.10 -5.87 11.49
CA TYR A 50 2.02 -6.68 10.69
C TYR A 50 3.22 -5.88 10.22
N PHE A 51 4.30 -6.59 9.96
CA PHE A 51 5.59 -5.99 9.61
C PHE A 51 6.20 -6.67 8.40
N CYS A 52 6.74 -5.84 7.51
CA CYS A 52 7.63 -6.25 6.44
C CYS A 52 9.01 -5.64 6.68
N VAL A 53 10.06 -6.41 6.39
CA VAL A 53 11.45 -6.01 6.57
C VAL A 53 12.15 -6.13 5.22
N LEU A 54 12.67 -5.02 4.72
CA LEU A 54 13.32 -4.94 3.41
C LEU A 54 14.77 -4.50 3.56
N ASP A 55 15.69 -5.23 2.93
CA ASP A 55 17.07 -4.78 2.74
C ASP A 55 17.11 -3.70 1.65
N VAL A 56 17.54 -2.51 2.03
CA VAL A 56 17.69 -1.32 1.19
C VAL A 56 19.14 -0.81 1.20
N THR A 57 20.11 -1.66 1.53
CA THR A 57 21.54 -1.32 1.58
C THR A 57 22.05 -0.71 0.27
N LYS A 58 21.56 -1.23 -0.86
CA LYS A 58 21.91 -0.73 -2.20
C LYS A 58 21.14 0.53 -2.62
N HIS A 59 20.26 1.04 -1.77
CA HIS A 59 19.36 2.16 -2.05
C HIS A 59 19.43 3.22 -0.93
N PRO A 60 20.58 3.92 -0.78
CA PRO A 60 20.78 4.91 0.28
C PRO A 60 19.83 6.11 0.21
N GLU A 61 19.18 6.34 -0.93
CA GLU A 61 18.14 7.34 -1.16
C GLU A 61 16.79 7.00 -0.53
N VAL A 62 16.61 5.79 0.01
CA VAL A 62 15.34 5.34 0.58
C VAL A 62 15.20 5.80 2.02
N PHE A 63 14.28 6.73 2.27
CA PHE A 63 13.97 7.26 3.60
C PHE A 63 12.65 6.74 4.17
N GLY A 64 11.81 6.13 3.33
CA GLY A 64 10.50 5.62 3.69
C GLY A 64 9.77 5.12 2.46
N LEU A 65 8.50 4.76 2.67
CA LEU A 65 7.60 4.31 1.63
C LEU A 65 6.17 4.66 2.04
N THR A 66 5.41 5.25 1.14
CA THR A 66 3.97 5.36 1.24
C THR A 66 3.30 4.39 0.28
N LEU A 67 2.21 3.78 0.74
CA LEU A 67 1.35 2.94 -0.08
C LEU A 67 -0.09 3.15 0.40
N ALA A 68 -0.95 3.60 -0.50
CA ALA A 68 -2.35 3.93 -0.23
C ALA A 68 -3.24 3.43 -1.36
N ALA A 69 -4.49 3.13 -1.04
CA ALA A 69 -5.50 2.73 -1.99
C ALA A 69 -6.71 3.66 -1.90
N ASP A 70 -7.28 3.98 -3.05
CA ASP A 70 -8.51 4.73 -3.19
C ASP A 70 -9.54 3.87 -3.89
N ILE A 71 -10.74 3.81 -3.31
CA ILE A 71 -11.88 3.05 -3.83
C ILE A 71 -13.02 4.04 -4.04
N GLU A 72 -13.42 4.20 -5.30
CA GLU A 72 -14.63 4.90 -5.69
C GLU A 72 -15.75 3.88 -5.80
N GLN A 73 -16.88 4.14 -5.14
CA GLN A 73 -18.11 3.35 -5.20
C GLN A 73 -19.25 4.22 -5.75
N PRO A 74 -20.36 3.64 -6.26
CA PRO A 74 -21.45 4.41 -6.87
C PRO A 74 -22.03 5.51 -5.97
N PHE A 75 -21.90 5.38 -4.66
CA PHE A 75 -22.43 6.34 -3.67
C PHE A 75 -21.40 6.84 -2.65
N GLY A 76 -20.09 6.65 -2.90
CA GLY A 76 -19.09 7.05 -1.92
C GLY A 76 -17.64 6.87 -2.36
N PHE A 77 -16.75 7.49 -1.59
CA PHE A 77 -15.30 7.38 -1.74
C PHE A 77 -14.69 6.83 -0.46
N HIS A 78 -13.75 5.91 -0.59
CA HIS A 78 -13.01 5.34 0.53
C HIS A 78 -11.51 5.29 0.21
N GLY A 79 -10.74 6.17 0.86
CA GLY A 79 -9.29 6.19 0.81
C GLY A 79 -8.67 5.58 2.07
N MET A 80 -7.59 4.82 1.91
CA MET A 80 -6.89 4.20 3.03
C MET A 80 -5.38 4.14 2.82
N ASN A 81 -4.66 4.14 3.94
CA ASN A 81 -3.25 3.81 3.96
C ASN A 81 -3.06 2.31 4.13
N LEU A 82 -2.26 1.69 3.26
CA LEU A 82 -1.87 0.28 3.37
C LEU A 82 -0.63 0.12 4.27
N ILE A 83 0.19 1.16 4.35
CA ILE A 83 1.33 1.27 5.25
C ILE A 83 1.02 2.35 6.29
N SER A 84 1.12 2.01 7.56
CA SER A 84 0.90 2.96 8.66
C SER A 84 2.14 3.77 8.99
N ARG A 85 3.32 3.13 8.99
CA ARG A 85 4.60 3.77 9.31
C ARG A 85 5.76 3.02 8.68
N THR A 86 6.85 3.73 8.42
CA THR A 86 8.13 3.14 8.04
C THR A 86 9.26 3.66 8.90
N ILE A 87 10.25 2.82 9.18
CA ILE A 87 11.46 3.18 9.91
C ILE A 87 12.66 2.65 9.14
N VAL A 88 13.67 3.50 8.91
CA VAL A 88 14.93 3.10 8.30
C VAL A 88 16.00 3.05 9.38
N LEU A 89 16.69 1.92 9.50
CA LEU A 89 17.85 1.77 10.38
C LEU A 89 19.07 1.29 9.59
N GLN A 90 20.24 1.72 10.04
CA GLN A 90 21.51 1.23 9.52
C GLN A 90 22.31 0.62 10.68
N ARG A 91 22.68 -0.65 10.55
CA ARG A 91 23.51 -1.39 11.52
C ARG A 91 24.52 -2.24 10.76
N ASP A 92 25.78 -2.19 11.18
CA ASP A 92 26.87 -3.02 10.62
C ASP A 92 26.98 -2.97 9.08
N GLY A 93 26.72 -1.80 8.49
CA GLY A 93 26.76 -1.60 7.04
C GLY A 93 25.51 -2.09 6.28
N VAL A 94 24.54 -2.70 6.97
CA VAL A 94 23.24 -3.09 6.41
C VAL A 94 22.22 -1.98 6.68
N ARG A 95 21.54 -1.52 5.63
CA ARG A 95 20.43 -0.56 5.73
C ARG A 95 19.11 -1.30 5.53
N THR A 96 18.25 -1.24 6.54
CA THR A 96 16.98 -1.97 6.59
C THR A 96 15.82 -0.99 6.70
N LEU A 97 14.81 -1.19 5.85
CA LEU A 97 13.52 -0.52 5.92
C LEU A 97 12.52 -1.46 6.61
N PHE A 98 12.06 -1.06 7.78
CA PHE A 98 10.95 -1.69 8.49
C PHE A 98 9.66 -1.00 8.09
N VAL A 99 8.64 -1.78 7.75
CA VAL A 99 7.35 -1.29 7.24
C VAL A 99 6.24 -1.89 8.09
N ALA A 100 5.46 -1.05 8.76
CA ALA A 100 4.25 -1.45 9.45
C ALA A 100 3.07 -1.44 8.46
N LEU A 101 2.39 -2.57 8.35
CA LEU A 101 1.32 -2.83 7.39
C LEU A 101 -0.03 -2.83 8.11
N ASN A 102 -1.02 -2.21 7.46
CA ASN A 102 -2.42 -2.33 7.88
C ASN A 102 -3.04 -3.61 7.32
N VAL A 103 -4.09 -4.10 7.97
CA VAL A 103 -4.83 -5.30 7.53
C VAL A 103 -5.30 -5.18 6.09
N SER A 104 -5.72 -3.98 5.68
CA SER A 104 -6.21 -3.72 4.34
C SER A 104 -5.17 -4.03 3.25
N ALA A 105 -3.87 -3.94 3.56
CA ALA A 105 -2.82 -4.38 2.64
C ALA A 105 -2.85 -5.90 2.41
N LEU A 106 -3.05 -6.66 3.48
CA LEU A 106 -3.13 -8.13 3.45
C LEU A 106 -4.43 -8.58 2.76
N SER A 107 -5.56 -7.94 3.11
CA SER A 107 -6.87 -8.21 2.51
C SER A 107 -6.87 -7.90 1.01
N LEU A 108 -6.28 -6.79 0.58
CA LEU A 108 -6.13 -6.47 -0.85
C LEU A 108 -5.34 -7.53 -1.61
N VAL A 109 -4.21 -8.00 -1.07
CA VAL A 109 -3.43 -9.08 -1.71
C VAL A 109 -4.24 -10.37 -1.80
N ARG A 110 -5.08 -10.67 -0.80
CA ARG A 110 -6.01 -11.81 -0.85
C ARG A 110 -7.10 -11.62 -1.92
N LEU A 111 -7.69 -10.43 -2.01
CA LEU A 111 -8.85 -10.16 -2.86
C LEU A 111 -8.49 -9.99 -4.34
N LEU A 112 -7.44 -9.24 -4.66
CA LEU A 112 -7.06 -8.92 -6.03
C LEU A 112 -5.89 -9.77 -6.54
N GLY A 113 -5.09 -10.31 -5.62
CA GLY A 113 -3.85 -10.98 -5.98
C GLY A 113 -2.74 -10.00 -6.33
N LYS A 114 -1.49 -10.45 -6.14
CA LYS A 114 -0.30 -9.64 -6.37
C LYS A 114 -0.23 -9.06 -7.79
N LYS A 115 -0.51 -9.89 -8.81
CA LYS A 115 -0.31 -9.52 -10.21
C LYS A 115 -1.08 -8.25 -10.58
N ASP A 116 -2.35 -8.19 -10.19
CA ASP A 116 -3.21 -7.06 -10.51
C ASP A 116 -2.80 -5.81 -9.73
N LEU A 117 -2.41 -5.97 -8.46
CA LEU A 117 -1.89 -4.86 -7.65
C LEU A 117 -0.59 -4.29 -8.21
N VAL A 118 0.34 -5.13 -8.65
CA VAL A 118 1.60 -4.69 -9.28
C VAL A 118 1.33 -3.99 -10.62
N ASN A 119 0.40 -4.51 -11.43
CA ASN A 119 0.01 -3.85 -12.66
C ASN A 119 -0.61 -2.46 -12.39
N ALA A 120 -1.49 -2.37 -11.40
CA ALA A 120 -2.12 -1.11 -11.00
C ALA A 120 -1.06 -0.10 -10.53
N LEU A 121 -0.09 -0.54 -9.73
CA LEU A 121 1.01 0.28 -9.21
C LEU A 121 1.96 0.76 -10.31
N SER A 122 2.46 -0.15 -11.15
CA SER A 122 3.51 0.12 -12.14
C SER A 122 3.03 0.95 -13.32
N HIS A 123 1.75 0.83 -13.67
CA HIS A 123 1.17 1.53 -14.81
C HIS A 123 0.19 2.65 -14.41
N GLY A 124 -0.05 2.83 -13.11
CA GLY A 124 -1.00 3.82 -12.58
C GLY A 124 -2.42 3.58 -13.08
N LEU A 125 -2.85 2.31 -13.12
CA LEU A 125 -4.13 1.90 -13.68
C LEU A 125 -5.26 2.17 -12.69
N ILE A 126 -6.40 2.56 -13.24
CA ILE A 126 -7.69 2.51 -12.56
C ILE A 126 -8.30 1.14 -12.89
N MET A 127 -8.43 0.28 -11.90
CA MET A 127 -9.03 -1.05 -12.04
C MET A 127 -10.53 -0.94 -11.74
N ARG A 128 -11.37 -1.59 -12.55
CA ARG A 128 -12.83 -1.59 -12.37
C ARG A 128 -13.31 -2.98 -12.01
N TYR A 129 -14.23 -3.06 -11.06
CA TYR A 129 -14.81 -4.30 -10.56
C TYR A 129 -16.32 -4.13 -10.38
N ALA A 130 -17.05 -5.24 -10.35
CA ALA A 130 -18.46 -5.22 -9.95
C ALA A 130 -18.59 -4.74 -8.49
N SER A 131 -19.69 -4.05 -8.19
CA SER A 131 -20.02 -3.57 -6.85
C SER A 131 -19.95 -4.67 -5.79
N GLY A 132 -19.46 -4.32 -4.59
CA GLY A 132 -19.31 -5.24 -3.47
C GLY A 132 -17.98 -6.01 -3.45
N ARG A 133 -17.09 -5.79 -4.43
CA ARG A 133 -15.78 -6.48 -4.49
C ARG A 133 -14.92 -6.17 -3.26
N PHE A 134 -15.08 -4.97 -2.70
CA PHE A 134 -14.26 -4.45 -1.62
C PHE A 134 -14.93 -4.49 -0.23
N GLU A 135 -16.04 -5.21 -0.05
CA GLU A 135 -16.69 -5.34 1.27
C GLU A 135 -15.79 -6.00 2.33
N GLU A 136 -14.86 -6.87 1.92
CA GLU A 136 -13.94 -7.60 2.81
C GLU A 136 -12.60 -6.89 3.06
N LEU A 137 -12.49 -5.59 2.76
CA LEU A 137 -11.20 -4.91 2.73
C LEU A 137 -10.47 -4.80 4.07
N ASP A 138 -11.17 -4.92 5.19
CA ASP A 138 -10.59 -4.92 6.54
C ASP A 138 -10.74 -6.27 7.24
N VAL A 139 -11.01 -7.33 6.49
CA VAL A 139 -11.11 -8.69 7.01
C VAL A 139 -9.74 -9.35 6.93
N GLU A 140 -9.17 -9.68 8.09
CA GLU A 140 -7.89 -10.37 8.18
C GLU A 140 -7.94 -11.70 7.40
N PRO A 141 -6.96 -11.98 6.54
CA PRO A 141 -6.97 -13.23 5.79
C PRO A 141 -6.68 -14.44 6.71
N PRO A 142 -7.34 -15.59 6.51
CA PRO A 142 -7.18 -16.76 7.40
C PRO A 142 -5.75 -17.30 7.54
N TRP A 143 -4.87 -17.02 6.56
CA TRP A 143 -3.48 -17.44 6.61
C TRP A 143 -2.61 -16.58 7.53
N ALA A 144 -3.10 -15.41 7.98
CA ALA A 144 -2.36 -14.50 8.86
C ALA A 144 -2.07 -15.12 10.24
N GLU A 145 -2.95 -16.01 10.72
CA GLU A 145 -2.77 -16.74 11.98
C GLU A 145 -1.47 -17.57 12.00
N LYS A 146 -1.03 -18.03 10.82
CA LYS A 146 0.16 -18.88 10.63
C LYS A 146 1.45 -18.08 10.45
N LEU A 147 1.37 -16.74 10.49
CA LEU A 147 2.56 -15.91 10.38
C LEU A 147 3.43 -16.08 11.63
N PRO A 148 4.76 -16.08 11.46
CA PRO A 148 5.67 -16.05 12.59
C PRO A 148 5.64 -14.68 13.29
N ASP A 149 5.90 -14.70 14.59
CA ASP A 149 5.99 -13.48 15.40
C ASP A 149 7.14 -12.59 14.92
N VAL A 150 6.92 -11.28 15.06
CA VAL A 150 7.96 -10.28 14.90
C VAL A 150 8.87 -10.26 16.14
N ASP A 151 10.14 -9.93 15.94
CA ASP A 151 11.05 -9.70 17.06
C ASP A 151 10.59 -8.46 17.86
N PRO A 152 10.49 -8.54 19.21
CA PRO A 152 10.07 -7.42 20.04
C PRO A 152 10.89 -6.14 19.84
N SER A 153 12.18 -6.28 19.51
CA SER A 153 13.05 -5.14 19.23
C SER A 153 12.61 -4.34 18.00
N ILE A 154 11.86 -4.94 17.07
CA ILE A 154 11.29 -4.23 15.92
C ILE A 154 10.08 -3.45 16.35
N THR A 155 9.17 -4.04 17.12
CA THR A 155 7.94 -3.41 17.56
C THR A 155 8.18 -2.20 18.47
N GLU A 156 9.19 -2.29 19.34
CA GLU A 156 9.60 -1.18 20.21
C GLU A 156 9.98 0.07 19.40
N LEU A 157 10.56 -0.08 18.20
CA LEU A 157 10.88 1.05 17.32
C LEU A 157 9.62 1.80 16.86
N PHE A 158 8.50 1.09 16.71
CA PHE A 158 7.23 1.67 16.25
C PHE A 158 6.39 2.23 17.39
N ASP A 159 6.64 1.77 18.63
CA ASP A 159 6.00 2.30 19.85
C ASP A 159 6.63 3.64 20.27
N GLU A 160 7.86 3.93 19.86
CA GLU A 160 8.50 5.21 20.12
C GLU A 160 7.72 6.37 19.45
N PRO A 161 7.40 7.45 20.21
CA PRO A 161 6.70 8.60 19.68
C PRO A 161 7.50 9.22 18.53
N LEU A 162 6.79 9.57 17.44
CA LEU A 162 7.40 10.24 16.30
C LEU A 162 7.97 11.60 16.74
N ASN A 163 9.30 11.69 16.82
CA ASN A 163 9.99 12.97 16.84
C ASN A 163 9.88 13.60 15.45
N LEU A 164 8.73 14.21 15.16
CA LEU A 164 8.52 15.02 13.96
C LEU A 164 9.36 16.30 14.12
N GLY A 165 10.63 16.23 13.73
CA GLY A 165 11.51 17.39 13.63
C GLY A 165 11.10 18.29 12.47
N GLY A 166 9.93 18.93 12.57
CA GLY A 166 9.38 19.81 11.54
C GLY A 166 7.90 20.13 11.75
N SER A 167 7.45 21.25 11.19
CA SER A 167 6.05 21.69 11.27
C SER A 167 5.16 20.77 10.41
N PRO A 168 3.88 20.53 10.77
CA PRO A 168 2.91 19.82 9.92
C PRO A 168 2.81 20.36 8.48
N PHE A 169 3.12 21.65 8.28
CA PHE A 169 3.19 22.28 6.96
C PHE A 169 4.34 21.76 6.09
N ASP A 170 5.48 21.39 6.69
CA ASP A 170 6.64 20.86 5.95
C ASP A 170 6.37 19.45 5.42
N LEU A 171 5.53 18.68 6.11
CA LEU A 171 5.06 17.36 5.67
C LEU A 171 4.16 17.48 4.42
N LEU A 172 3.25 18.45 4.40
CA LEU A 172 2.37 18.71 3.25
C LEU A 172 3.14 19.22 2.02
N ARG A 173 4.16 20.07 2.23
CA ARG A 173 4.96 20.62 1.11
C ARG A 173 5.78 19.55 0.38
N ASN A 174 6.13 18.47 1.06
CA ASN A 174 6.91 17.36 0.51
C ASN A 174 6.02 16.23 -0.06
N ALA A 175 4.70 16.36 0.00
CA ALA A 175 3.77 15.38 -0.57
C ALA A 175 3.92 15.35 -2.10
N ARG A 176 4.41 14.24 -2.64
CA ARG A 176 4.52 14.03 -4.10
C ARG A 176 3.17 13.63 -4.68
N VAL A 177 2.80 14.27 -5.79
CA VAL A 177 1.56 13.96 -6.53
C VAL A 177 1.83 12.86 -7.55
N THR A 178 1.19 11.70 -7.38
CA THR A 178 1.22 10.60 -8.35
C THR A 178 0.20 10.84 -9.47
N LYS A 179 0.60 10.67 -10.73
CA LYS A 179 -0.27 10.84 -11.91
C LYS A 179 -0.78 9.48 -12.41
N TYR A 180 -2.09 9.35 -12.59
CA TYR A 180 -2.75 8.12 -13.05
C TYR A 180 -3.02 8.14 -14.56
N LYS A 181 -3.07 6.96 -15.18
CA LYS A 181 -3.49 6.80 -16.58
C LYS A 181 -4.71 5.89 -16.63
N ARG A 182 -5.78 6.35 -17.29
CA ARG A 182 -6.99 5.57 -17.54
C ARG A 182 -6.64 4.33 -18.38
N ASN A 183 -7.00 3.14 -17.90
CA ASN A 183 -6.96 1.93 -18.71
C ASN A 183 -8.36 1.62 -19.25
N ARG A 184 -8.44 1.20 -20.52
CA ARG A 184 -9.68 0.63 -21.08
C ARG A 184 -9.62 -0.88 -20.87
N THR A 185 -10.55 -1.45 -20.12
CA THR A 185 -10.74 -2.90 -20.05
C THR A 185 -11.90 -3.35 -20.93
N GLY A 186 -11.66 -4.40 -21.72
CA GLY A 186 -12.64 -5.44 -22.04
C GLY A 186 -13.82 -5.07 -22.95
N GLY A 187 -13.54 -4.83 -24.23
CA GLY A 187 -14.55 -5.08 -25.28
C GLY A 187 -14.28 -6.46 -25.89
N GLU A 188 -15.28 -7.33 -25.87
CA GLU A 188 -15.32 -8.56 -26.65
C GLU A 188 -14.83 -8.29 -28.09
N SER A 189 -13.81 -9.02 -28.54
CA SER A 189 -13.51 -9.10 -29.97
C SER A 189 -14.05 -10.41 -30.51
N THR A 190 -15.27 -10.37 -31.02
CA THR A 190 -15.73 -11.32 -32.03
C THR A 190 -14.92 -11.09 -33.31
N TRP A 191 -14.15 -12.10 -33.72
CA TRP A 191 -13.90 -12.43 -35.12
C TRP A 191 -14.03 -13.94 -35.28
#